data_AF-A0A0A7PBV6-F1
#
_entry.id   AF-A0A0A7PBV6-F1
#
_cell.length_a   1.000
_cell.length_b   1.000
_cell.length_c   1.000
_cell.angle_alpha   90.00
_cell.angle_beta   90.00
_cell.angle_gamma   90.00
#
_symmetry.space_group_name_H-M   'P 1'
#
loop_
_entity.id
_entity.type
_entity.pdbx_description
1 polymer ?
#
loop_
_entity_poly.entity_id
_entity_poly.type
_entity_poly.pdbx_seq_one_letter_code
_entity_poly.pdbx_strand_id
1 'polypeptide(L)'
;MTPSDEMRGLIERIEAATGDDPELFWDVQRIVNPDPPTIWKNEQREVWTPEYAAYIACWHRFGDLIDAVAYTDAAITVIPDGWTLFHLGGPFNDSPCHATVGGGNPVGLCEGTAATPALALCAASLRAISTMKGKIDG
;
A
#
# COMPACT_ATOMS: atom_id res chain seq x y z
N MET A 1 -6.94 13.16 -13.45
CA MET A 1 -7.05 11.78 -12.95
C MET A 1 -7.35 11.88 -11.48
N THR A 2 -8.36 11.19 -10.96
CA THR A 2 -8.69 11.29 -9.54
C THR A 2 -7.78 10.37 -8.72
N PRO A 3 -7.56 10.62 -7.41
CA PRO A 3 -6.80 9.71 -6.54
C PRO A 3 -7.36 8.27 -6.52
N SER A 4 -8.66 8.12 -6.79
CA SER A 4 -9.32 6.81 -6.93
C SER A 4 -8.93 6.10 -8.24
N ASP A 5 -8.75 6.84 -9.33
CA ASP A 5 -8.29 6.29 -10.62
C ASP A 5 -6.81 5.87 -10.56
N GLU A 6 -5.96 6.65 -9.88
CA GLU A 6 -4.54 6.31 -9.67
C GLU A 6 -4.39 5.02 -8.87
N MET A 7 -5.16 4.89 -7.78
CA MET A 7 -5.18 3.67 -6.96
C MET A 7 -5.62 2.45 -7.77
N ARG A 8 -6.68 2.59 -8.57
CA ARG A 8 -7.18 1.50 -9.42
C ARG A 8 -6.14 1.06 -10.45
N GLY A 9 -5.51 2.02 -11.14
CA GLY A 9 -4.46 1.73 -12.11
C GLY A 9 -3.23 1.07 -11.49
N LEU A 10 -2.85 1.43 -10.26
CA LEU A 10 -1.77 0.75 -9.55
C LEU A 10 -2.14 -0.69 -9.20
N ILE A 11 -3.35 -0.94 -8.70
CA ILE A 11 -3.83 -2.29 -8.40
C ILE A 11 -3.77 -3.17 -9.65
N GLU A 12 -4.29 -2.70 -10.79
CA GLU A 12 -4.26 -3.45 -12.05
C GLU A 12 -2.82 -3.79 -12.49
N ARG A 13 -1.88 -2.86 -12.32
CA ARG A 13 -0.46 -3.11 -12.63
C ARG A 13 0.16 -4.16 -11.69
N ILE A 14 -0.18 -4.15 -10.41
CA ILE A 14 0.29 -5.14 -9.43
C ILE A 14 -0.26 -6.53 -9.76
N GLU A 15 -1.55 -6.63 -10.11
CA GLU A 15 -2.17 -7.92 -10.48
C GLU A 15 -1.61 -8.49 -11.79
N ALA A 16 -1.19 -7.62 -12.71
CA ALA A 16 -0.56 -8.01 -13.98
C ALA A 16 0.95 -8.30 -13.86
N ALA A 17 1.59 -7.94 -12.76
CA ALA A 17 3.03 -8.13 -12.57
C ALA A 17 3.38 -9.61 -12.39
N THR A 18 4.46 -10.05 -13.05
CA THR A 18 4.95 -11.44 -12.99
C THR A 18 6.16 -11.63 -12.07
N GLY A 19 6.67 -10.54 -11.49
CA GLY A 19 7.82 -10.52 -10.60
C GLY A 19 8.05 -9.13 -10.02
N ASP A 20 9.19 -8.97 -9.36
CA ASP A 20 9.56 -7.73 -8.65
C ASP A 20 9.74 -6.57 -9.63
N ASP A 21 9.12 -5.43 -9.32
CA ASP A 21 9.20 -4.20 -10.10
C ASP A 21 9.46 -3.01 -9.16
N PRO A 22 10.67 -2.41 -9.22
CA PRO A 22 11.01 -1.26 -8.40
C PRO A 22 10.07 -0.06 -8.58
N GLU A 23 9.47 0.13 -9.75
CA GLU A 23 8.51 1.23 -9.96
C GLU A 23 7.20 0.96 -9.21
N LEU A 24 6.73 -0.30 -9.20
CA LEU A 24 5.56 -0.69 -8.40
C LEU A 24 5.82 -0.53 -6.91
N PHE A 25 7.02 -0.88 -6.44
CA PHE A 25 7.42 -0.64 -5.06
C PHE A 25 7.26 0.83 -4.66
N TRP A 26 7.82 1.74 -5.45
CA TRP A 26 7.76 3.18 -5.14
C TRP A 26 6.34 3.73 -5.21
N ASP A 27 5.52 3.25 -6.14
CA ASP A 27 4.12 3.67 -6.25
C ASP A 27 3.29 3.19 -5.03
N VAL A 28 3.51 1.96 -4.56
CA VAL A 28 2.89 1.46 -3.31
C VAL A 28 3.33 2.30 -2.11
N GLN A 29 4.63 2.59 -1.98
CA GLN A 29 5.17 3.35 -0.87
C GLN A 29 4.60 4.76 -0.77
N ARG A 30 4.44 5.47 -1.90
CA ARG A 30 3.82 6.82 -1.90
C ARG A 30 2.37 6.82 -1.44
N ILE A 31 1.67 5.69 -1.53
CA ILE A 31 0.28 5.58 -1.06
C ILE A 31 0.22 5.30 0.44
N VAL A 32 1.08 4.41 0.93
CA VAL A 32 1.14 4.02 2.35
C VAL A 32 1.77 5.13 3.19
N ASN A 33 2.81 5.77 2.66
CA ASN A 33 3.58 6.84 3.29
C ASN A 33 3.50 8.10 2.43
N PRO A 34 2.33 8.77 2.35
CA PRO A 34 2.14 9.92 1.48
C PRO A 34 3.10 11.04 1.84
N ASP A 35 3.47 11.80 0.81
CA ASP A 35 4.17 13.05 1.01
C ASP A 35 3.33 13.96 1.91
N PRO A 36 3.97 14.65 2.88
CA PRO A 36 3.25 15.53 3.75
C PRO A 36 2.65 16.68 2.93
N PRO A 37 1.48 17.17 3.33
CA PRO A 37 0.71 18.14 2.56
C PRO A 37 1.39 19.52 2.46
N THR A 38 2.48 19.74 3.19
CA THR A 38 3.18 21.01 3.30
C THR A 38 4.38 21.04 2.36
N ILE A 39 4.37 21.93 1.38
CA ILE A 39 5.58 22.28 0.62
C ILE A 39 6.49 23.07 1.57
N TRP A 40 7.49 22.40 2.12
CA TRP A 40 8.44 23.01 3.04
C TRP A 40 9.36 23.99 2.32
N LYS A 41 9.30 25.26 2.72
CA LYS A 41 10.23 26.28 2.24
C LYS A 41 11.37 26.48 3.25
N ASN A 42 12.56 26.80 2.75
CA ASN A 42 13.75 26.95 3.59
C ASN A 42 13.59 28.02 4.68
N GLU A 43 12.74 29.02 4.47
CA GLU A 43 12.50 30.11 5.42
C GLU A 43 11.72 29.67 6.67
N GLN A 44 11.08 28.50 6.64
CA GLN A 44 10.27 27.96 7.75
C GLN A 44 10.94 26.76 8.43
N ARG A 45 12.24 26.57 8.20
CA ARG A 45 12.99 25.36 8.57
C ARG A 45 12.78 24.92 10.01
N GLU A 46 12.90 25.82 10.98
CA GLU A 46 12.76 25.46 12.40
C GLU A 46 11.37 24.92 12.76
N VAL A 47 10.33 25.31 12.01
CA VAL A 47 8.94 24.89 12.24
C VAL A 47 8.69 23.49 11.68
N TRP A 48 9.20 23.17 10.49
CA TRP A 48 8.94 21.88 9.85
C TRP A 48 10.01 20.82 10.11
N THR A 49 11.21 21.18 10.62
CA THR A 49 12.31 20.22 10.81
C THR A 49 11.90 18.98 11.61
N PRO A 50 11.11 19.06 12.70
CA PRO A 50 10.66 17.87 13.42
C PRO A 50 9.74 16.96 12.58
N GLU A 51 8.80 17.56 11.84
CA GLU A 51 7.86 16.84 10.97
C GLU A 51 8.59 16.18 9.78
N TYR A 52 9.50 16.91 9.14
CA TYR A 52 10.38 16.40 8.08
C TYR A 52 11.28 15.27 8.58
N ALA A 53 11.87 15.42 9.76
CA ALA A 53 12.71 14.38 10.35
C ALA A 53 11.91 13.10 10.65
N ALA A 54 10.66 13.23 11.13
CA ALA A 54 9.77 12.10 11.32
C ALA A 54 9.38 11.43 9.99
N TYR A 55 9.06 12.23 8.96
CA TYR A 55 8.77 11.74 7.61
C TYR A 55 9.96 11.01 6.99
N ILE A 56 11.16 11.60 7.00
CA ILE A 56 12.40 10.97 6.50
C ILE A 56 12.76 9.73 7.30
N ALA A 57 12.56 9.74 8.63
CA ALA A 57 12.79 8.55 9.44
C ALA A 57 11.83 7.40 9.10
N CYS A 58 10.58 7.70 8.71
CA CYS A 58 9.65 6.71 8.19
C CYS A 58 10.11 6.22 6.80
N TRP A 59 10.42 7.15 5.90
CA TRP A 59 10.89 6.86 4.54
C TRP A 59 12.17 6.01 4.51
N HIS A 60 13.20 6.36 5.28
CA HIS A 60 14.45 5.58 5.34
C HIS A 60 14.31 4.23 6.05
N ARG A 61 13.35 4.06 6.98
CA ARG A 61 13.13 2.76 7.64
C ARG A 61 12.43 1.76 6.72
N PHE A 62 11.56 2.23 5.83
CA PHE A 62 10.74 1.37 5.00
C PHE A 62 11.19 1.32 3.54
N GLY A 63 11.54 2.46 2.94
CA GLY A 63 11.91 2.58 1.53
C GLY A 63 13.25 1.94 1.16
N ASP A 64 14.23 1.96 2.07
CA ASP A 64 15.60 1.51 1.77
C ASP A 64 15.86 0.03 2.10
N LEU A 65 14.96 -0.65 2.81
CA LEU A 65 15.24 -1.97 3.41
C LEU A 65 14.15 -3.03 3.17
N ILE A 66 12.92 -2.63 2.83
CA ILE A 66 11.75 -3.50 2.91
C ILE A 66 10.94 -3.36 1.62
N ASP A 67 11.24 -4.19 0.61
CA ASP A 67 10.50 -4.24 -0.64
C ASP A 67 9.17 -5.00 -0.45
N ALA A 68 8.07 -4.26 -0.35
CA ALA A 68 6.73 -4.78 -0.12
C ALA A 68 6.15 -5.55 -1.31
N VAL A 69 6.66 -5.37 -2.53
CA VAL A 69 6.19 -6.15 -3.69
C VAL A 69 6.99 -7.44 -3.88
N ALA A 70 8.21 -7.49 -3.34
CA ALA A 70 9.07 -8.68 -3.39
C ALA A 70 8.91 -9.60 -2.17
N TYR A 71 8.75 -9.05 -0.96
CA TYR A 71 8.75 -9.82 0.28
C TYR A 71 7.40 -9.82 0.99
N THR A 72 6.98 -10.98 1.49
CA THR A 72 5.64 -11.14 2.08
C THR A 72 5.52 -10.51 3.47
N ASP A 73 6.56 -10.61 4.29
CA ASP A 73 6.67 -9.96 5.59
C ASP A 73 6.68 -8.44 5.46
N ALA A 74 7.34 -7.93 4.42
CA ALA A 74 7.25 -6.53 4.00
C ALA A 74 5.82 -6.15 3.60
N ALA A 75 5.16 -6.96 2.76
CA ALA A 75 3.80 -6.69 2.28
C ALA A 75 2.76 -6.60 3.42
N ILE A 76 2.99 -7.28 4.55
CA ILE A 76 2.12 -7.17 5.74
C ILE A 76 2.05 -5.73 6.28
N THR A 77 3.11 -4.93 6.12
CA THR A 77 3.12 -3.54 6.60
C THR A 77 2.26 -2.61 5.76
N VAL A 78 1.76 -3.07 4.61
CA VAL A 78 0.84 -2.32 3.74
C VAL A 78 -0.61 -2.44 4.24
N ILE A 79 -0.91 -3.45 5.07
CA ILE A 79 -2.26 -3.65 5.63
C ILE A 79 -2.61 -2.42 6.47
N PRO A 80 -3.72 -1.71 6.16
CA PRO A 80 -4.08 -0.51 6.91
C PRO A 80 -4.49 -0.81 8.34
N ASP A 81 -4.26 0.16 9.24
CA ASP A 81 -4.65 0.04 10.64
C ASP A 81 -6.12 -0.33 10.82
N GLY A 82 -6.39 -1.26 11.73
CA GLY A 82 -7.74 -1.79 11.99
C GLY A 82 -8.21 -2.87 10.99
N TRP A 83 -7.36 -3.27 10.04
CA TRP A 83 -7.58 -4.42 9.17
C TRP A 83 -6.70 -5.60 9.56
N THR A 84 -7.19 -6.80 9.24
CA THR A 84 -6.52 -8.07 9.55
C THR A 84 -6.36 -8.90 8.29
N LEU A 85 -5.23 -9.60 8.16
CA LEU A 85 -5.04 -10.63 7.15
C LEU A 85 -5.86 -11.88 7.53
N PHE A 86 -6.83 -12.24 6.70
CA PHE A 86 -7.66 -13.44 6.89
C PHE A 86 -7.13 -14.65 6.14
N HIS A 87 -6.55 -14.42 4.96
CA HIS A 87 -6.08 -15.48 4.09
C HIS A 87 -4.90 -15.00 3.25
N LEU A 88 -3.90 -15.86 3.11
CA LEU A 88 -2.77 -15.66 2.21
C LEU A 88 -2.29 -17.01 1.68
N GLY A 89 -2.22 -17.14 0.37
CA GLY A 89 -1.64 -18.29 -0.32
C GLY A 89 -2.65 -19.06 -1.18
N GLY A 90 -2.16 -20.12 -1.83
CA GLY A 90 -2.94 -20.97 -2.72
C GLY A 90 -3.34 -20.31 -4.05
N PRO A 91 -3.49 -21.10 -5.12
CA PRO A 91 -4.08 -20.60 -6.35
C PRO A 91 -5.55 -20.27 -6.12
N PHE A 92 -6.00 -19.14 -6.67
CA PHE A 92 -7.40 -18.74 -6.69
C PHE A 92 -7.72 -18.23 -8.09
N ASN A 93 -8.69 -18.85 -8.74
CA ASN A 93 -8.93 -18.69 -10.18
C ASN A 93 -7.65 -18.97 -11.01
N ASP A 94 -7.41 -18.17 -12.04
CA ASP A 94 -6.24 -18.27 -12.93
C ASP A 94 -4.95 -17.66 -12.33
N SER A 95 -5.00 -17.17 -11.08
CA SER A 95 -3.85 -16.53 -10.43
C SER A 95 -3.11 -17.49 -9.48
N PRO A 96 -1.75 -17.49 -9.48
CA PRO A 96 -0.95 -18.35 -8.61
C PRO A 96 -1.13 -18.09 -7.12
N CYS A 97 -1.47 -16.87 -6.73
CA CYS A 97 -1.57 -16.45 -5.33
C CYS A 97 -2.80 -15.55 -5.09
N HIS A 98 -3.36 -15.65 -3.88
CA HIS A 98 -4.50 -14.89 -3.41
C HIS A 98 -4.32 -14.42 -1.97
N ALA A 99 -4.81 -13.23 -1.67
CA ALA A 99 -4.85 -12.65 -0.33
C ALA A 99 -6.21 -12.02 -0.02
N THR A 100 -6.61 -12.10 1.24
CA THR A 100 -7.83 -11.44 1.75
C THR A 100 -7.51 -10.67 3.02
N VAL A 101 -7.75 -9.36 2.99
CA VAL A 101 -7.67 -8.48 4.17
C VAL A 101 -9.08 -8.03 4.55
N GLY A 102 -9.36 -7.89 5.84
CA GLY A 102 -10.69 -7.46 6.30
C GLY A 102 -10.62 -6.43 7.41
N GLY A 103 -11.38 -5.36 7.24
CA GLY A 103 -11.64 -4.37 8.27
C GLY A 103 -12.91 -4.79 8.98
N GLY A 104 -12.91 -4.77 10.30
CA GLY A 104 -14.07 -5.17 11.11
C GLY A 104 -15.40 -4.59 10.60
N ASN A 105 -16.53 -5.23 10.93
CA ASN A 105 -17.85 -4.82 10.47
C ASN A 105 -18.11 -3.32 10.83
N PRO A 106 -18.50 -2.43 9.89
CA PRO A 106 -19.04 -2.64 8.54
C PRO A 106 -18.05 -2.39 7.38
N VAL A 107 -16.75 -2.52 7.61
CA VAL A 107 -15.74 -2.10 6.63
C VAL A 107 -15.65 -3.08 5.45
N GLY A 108 -15.73 -4.39 5.71
CA GLY A 108 -15.84 -5.43 4.69
C GLY A 108 -14.52 -6.17 4.43
N LEU A 109 -14.53 -7.05 3.42
CA LEU A 109 -13.36 -7.80 2.96
C LEU A 109 -12.84 -7.21 1.64
N CYS A 110 -11.52 -7.16 1.48
CA CYS A 110 -10.85 -6.83 0.24
C CYS A 110 -9.93 -7.98 -0.17
N GLU A 111 -10.08 -8.42 -1.40
CA GLU A 111 -9.33 -9.53 -1.98
C GLU A 111 -8.28 -8.99 -2.95
N GLY A 112 -7.21 -9.74 -3.19
CA GLY A 112 -6.17 -9.45 -4.18
C GLY A 112 -5.61 -10.74 -4.75
N THR A 113 -5.33 -10.75 -6.06
CA THR A 113 -4.78 -11.92 -6.76
C THR A 113 -3.55 -11.50 -7.56
N ALA A 114 -2.47 -12.27 -7.52
CA ALA A 114 -1.26 -11.95 -8.28
C ALA A 114 -0.35 -13.18 -8.49
N ALA A 115 0.78 -12.97 -9.17
CA ALA A 115 1.79 -14.00 -9.40
C ALA A 115 2.53 -14.44 -8.13
N THR A 116 2.63 -13.57 -7.11
CA THR A 116 3.32 -13.86 -5.85
C THR A 116 2.45 -13.50 -4.63
N PRO A 117 2.72 -14.07 -3.44
CA PRO A 117 1.98 -13.72 -2.22
C PRO A 117 2.15 -12.26 -1.81
N ALA A 118 3.35 -11.70 -1.98
CA ALA A 118 3.65 -10.30 -1.66
C ALA A 118 2.81 -9.34 -2.51
N LEU A 119 2.76 -9.58 -3.83
CA LEU A 119 1.94 -8.80 -4.77
C LEU A 119 0.44 -8.93 -4.45
N ALA A 120 -0.04 -10.16 -4.19
CA ALA A 120 -1.45 -10.38 -3.86
C ALA A 120 -1.85 -9.65 -2.58
N LEU A 121 -0.98 -9.65 -1.56
CA LEU A 121 -1.21 -8.96 -0.30
C LEU A 121 -1.18 -7.43 -0.46
N CYS A 122 -0.25 -6.90 -1.27
CA CYS A 122 -0.24 -5.49 -1.64
C CYS A 122 -1.55 -5.07 -2.33
N ALA A 123 -2.02 -5.85 -3.32
CA ALA A 123 -3.28 -5.57 -4.03
C ALA A 123 -4.49 -5.52 -3.08
N ALA A 124 -4.63 -6.52 -2.20
CA ALA A 124 -5.71 -6.59 -1.22
C ALA A 124 -5.68 -5.39 -0.26
N SER A 125 -4.48 -5.03 0.22
CA SER A 125 -4.27 -3.93 1.17
C SER A 125 -4.54 -2.55 0.54
N LEU A 126 -4.17 -2.34 -0.72
CA LEU A 126 -4.48 -1.10 -1.45
C LEU A 126 -6.00 -0.94 -1.67
N ARG A 127 -6.71 -2.03 -1.97
CA ARG A 127 -8.18 -2.03 -2.05
C ARG A 127 -8.82 -1.67 -0.71
N ALA A 128 -8.26 -2.15 0.40
CA ALA A 128 -8.69 -1.78 1.74
C ALA A 128 -8.49 -0.28 2.02
N ILE A 129 -7.31 0.27 1.70
CA ILE A 129 -7.00 1.71 1.83
C ILE A 129 -7.97 2.53 0.97
N SER A 130 -8.23 2.12 -0.26
CA SER A 130 -9.20 2.77 -1.16
C SER A 130 -10.61 2.81 -0.55
N THR A 131 -11.06 1.67 0.00
CA THR A 131 -12.36 1.56 0.67
C THR A 131 -12.47 2.50 1.87
N MET A 132 -11.40 2.67 2.65
CA MET A 132 -11.38 3.62 3.77
C MET A 132 -11.51 5.06 3.29
N LYS A 133 -10.75 5.45 2.26
CA LYS A 133 -10.79 6.81 1.70
C LYS A 133 -12.16 7.14 1.09
N GLY A 134 -12.75 6.21 0.33
CA GLY A 134 -14.08 6.38 -0.26
C GLY A 134 -15.22 6.53 0.75
N LYS A 135 -15.05 6.08 2.00
CA LYS A 135 -16.01 6.31 3.10
C LYS A 135 -15.77 7.60 3.90
N ILE A 136 -14.58 8.20 3.80
CA ILE A 136 -14.24 9.46 4.45
C ILE A 136 -14.70 10.64 3.59
N ASP A 137 -14.68 10.49 2.26
CA ASP A 137 -15.00 11.54 1.29
C ASP A 137 -16.48 11.58 0.84
N GLY A 138 -17.33 10.65 1.33
CA GLY A 138 -18.75 10.53 0.97
C GLY A 138 -19.68 10.66 2.17
#